data_AF-A0AAQ3SPR8-F1
#
_entry.id   AF-A0AAQ3SPR8-F1
#
_cell.length_a   1.000
_cell.length_b   1.000
_cell.length_c   1.000
_cell.angle_alpha   90.00
_cell.angle_beta   90.00
_cell.angle_gamma   90.00
#
_symmetry.space_group_name_H-M   'P 1'
#
loop_
_entity.id
_entity.type
_entity.pdbx_description
1 polymer ?
#
loop_
_entity_poly.entity_id
_entity_poly.type
_entity_poly.pdbx_seq_one_letter_code
_entity_poly.pdbx_strand_id
1 'polypeptide(L)'
;MEDLEVRFAAFDRLDHLGALEAHPSTRGPSKKWLLQFQATNLHPDADDESVSRSFEAYLLWLFGFIMFKNGHRNTVDKILMPYAREIADADEDQVPTWSWGSVVLAATYRGLCDACIKDDDRARFQGCALLLQLWSYERLAVGRPIVDHRPYELQYYGDLEDDRPTMGTLWVCPRERTWANEQAKRTYPNFVAELDRLKADDVVWEPYSPQAVATRAPYGLSSWCTSNSGLWLTKNCLVYDIYVEAHCPDRVMRQFGYQQPFPVPRALDRISRGDHRLSKLGQPCSSTWVQKLKHYVDAWDEADEDVFEPIGDHTDEWYQHFPTWYRGSH
;
A
#
# COMPACT_ATOMS: atom_id res chain seq x y z
N MET A 1 0.88 -4.22 28.24
CA MET A 1 1.87 -4.04 27.15
C MET A 1 3.13 -4.70 27.67
N GLU A 2 3.31 -5.95 27.29
CA GLU A 2 4.53 -6.70 27.58
C GLU A 2 5.74 -5.93 27.03
N ASP A 3 6.85 -5.98 27.74
CA ASP A 3 8.08 -5.31 27.33
C ASP A 3 8.61 -6.00 26.06
N LEU A 4 8.73 -5.24 24.97
CA LEU A 4 9.32 -5.73 23.72
C LEU A 4 10.72 -6.32 23.97
N GLU A 5 11.46 -5.78 24.94
CA GLU A 5 12.78 -6.29 25.28
C GLU A 5 12.71 -7.68 25.89
N VAL A 6 11.71 -7.94 26.75
CA VAL A 6 11.52 -9.27 27.36
C VAL A 6 11.12 -10.30 26.30
N ARG A 7 10.18 -9.93 25.42
CA ARG A 7 9.69 -10.83 24.38
C ARG A 7 10.76 -11.21 23.34
N PHE A 8 11.69 -10.30 23.08
CA PHE A 8 12.79 -10.50 22.12
C PHE A 8 14.14 -10.81 22.83
N ALA A 9 14.11 -11.17 24.11
CA ALA A 9 15.32 -11.41 24.91
C ALA A 9 16.01 -12.74 24.56
N ALA A 10 15.23 -13.80 24.37
CA ALA A 10 15.70 -15.11 23.95
C ALA A 10 15.60 -15.18 22.42
N PHE A 11 16.73 -15.01 21.74
CA PHE A 11 16.80 -15.00 20.28
C PHE A 11 18.13 -15.61 19.84
N ASP A 12 18.05 -16.78 19.20
CA ASP A 12 19.20 -17.55 18.76
C ASP A 12 19.85 -16.92 17.54
N ARG A 13 20.93 -16.17 17.79
CA ARG A 13 21.62 -15.38 16.77
C ARG A 13 23.02 -15.88 16.49
N LEU A 14 23.56 -15.49 15.34
CA LEU A 14 24.94 -15.80 14.96
C LEU A 14 25.95 -15.25 15.98
N ASP A 15 26.91 -16.09 16.40
CA ASP A 15 27.87 -15.82 17.48
C ASP A 15 28.72 -14.56 17.30
N HIS A 16 28.97 -14.14 16.05
CA HIS A 16 29.79 -12.98 15.74
C HIS A 16 29.04 -11.65 15.88
N LEU A 17 27.72 -11.68 16.08
CA LEU A 17 26.91 -10.48 16.29
C LEU A 17 27.06 -9.99 17.73
N GLY A 18 27.21 -8.67 17.90
CA GLY A 18 27.30 -8.05 19.23
C GLY A 18 25.99 -8.14 20.03
N ALA A 19 25.97 -7.57 21.23
CA ALA A 19 24.77 -7.48 22.06
C ALA A 19 23.64 -6.70 21.35
N LEU A 20 22.39 -7.04 21.67
CA LEU A 20 21.22 -6.30 21.17
C LEU A 20 21.22 -4.87 21.73
N GLU A 21 20.97 -3.90 20.85
CA GLU A 21 20.68 -2.53 21.26
C GLU A 21 19.29 -2.46 21.90
N ALA A 22 19.18 -1.70 22.98
CA ALA A 22 17.94 -1.49 23.72
C ALA A 22 16.90 -0.70 22.93
N HIS A 23 15.63 -0.97 23.22
CA HIS A 23 14.48 -0.26 22.68
C HIS A 23 14.13 0.96 23.55
N PRO A 24 14.06 2.18 22.99
CA PRO A 24 13.59 3.34 23.75
C PRO A 24 12.08 3.24 24.02
N SER A 25 11.71 2.88 25.25
CA SER A 25 10.35 2.51 25.73
C SER A 25 9.22 3.52 25.45
N THR A 26 9.54 4.78 25.18
CA THR A 26 8.55 5.86 24.98
C THR A 26 7.89 5.85 23.60
N ARG A 27 8.42 5.10 22.62
CA ARG A 27 7.90 5.02 21.25
C ARG A 27 7.75 3.56 20.82
N GLY A 28 7.14 3.29 19.66
CA GLY A 28 7.16 1.94 19.10
C GLY A 28 8.55 1.57 18.55
N PRO A 29 8.74 0.31 18.13
CA PRO A 29 10.06 -0.21 17.76
C PRO A 29 10.69 0.58 16.63
N SER A 30 12.00 0.82 16.71
CA SER A 30 12.70 1.59 15.70
C SER A 30 13.16 0.72 14.53
N LYS A 31 13.38 1.31 13.34
CA LYS A 31 13.92 0.56 12.19
C LYS A 31 15.23 -0.13 12.56
N LYS A 32 16.13 0.61 13.22
CA LYS A 32 17.44 0.09 13.63
C LYS A 32 17.29 -1.11 14.56
N TRP A 33 16.36 -1.01 15.51
CA TRP A 33 16.09 -2.07 16.46
C TRP A 33 15.54 -3.33 15.79
N LEU A 34 14.56 -3.19 14.89
CA LEU A 34 13.95 -4.32 14.16
C LEU A 34 14.94 -5.06 13.25
N LEU A 35 15.88 -4.34 12.63
CA LEU A 35 16.89 -4.93 11.75
C LEU A 35 17.87 -5.86 12.48
N GLN A 36 17.88 -5.87 13.82
CA GLN A 36 18.70 -6.81 14.59
C GLN A 36 18.17 -8.25 14.52
N PHE A 37 16.89 -8.43 14.17
CA PHE A 37 16.17 -9.71 14.18
C PHE A 37 15.87 -10.24 12.77
N GLN A 38 16.65 -9.82 11.76
CA GLN A 38 16.50 -10.36 10.41
C GLN A 38 16.79 -11.87 10.37
N ALA A 39 16.08 -12.61 9.52
CA ALA A 39 16.29 -14.04 9.36
C ALA A 39 17.74 -14.40 9.00
N THR A 40 18.46 -13.52 8.30
CA THR A 40 19.90 -13.67 7.98
C THR A 40 20.82 -13.64 9.20
N ASN A 41 20.31 -13.19 10.35
CA ASN A 41 21.05 -13.08 11.61
C ASN A 41 20.75 -14.24 12.56
N LEU A 42 19.79 -15.12 12.22
CA LEU A 42 19.45 -16.31 13.01
C LEU A 42 20.56 -17.35 12.93
N HIS A 43 20.74 -18.10 14.02
CA HIS A 43 21.55 -19.29 14.00
C HIS A 43 20.90 -20.36 13.07
N PRO A 44 21.68 -21.18 12.35
CA PRO A 44 21.12 -22.23 11.49
C PRO A 44 20.22 -23.24 12.23
N ASP A 45 20.51 -23.46 13.52
CA ASP A 45 19.74 -24.34 14.42
C ASP A 45 18.82 -23.54 15.37
N ALA A 46 18.42 -22.32 14.99
CA ALA A 46 17.53 -21.50 15.80
C ALA A 46 16.18 -22.19 16.04
N ASP A 47 15.66 -22.04 17.26
CA ASP A 47 14.35 -22.58 17.63
C ASP A 47 13.17 -21.87 16.94
N ASP A 48 12.01 -22.51 16.97
CA ASP A 48 10.76 -21.98 16.38
C ASP A 48 10.37 -20.63 16.99
N GLU A 49 10.71 -20.40 18.27
CA GLU A 49 10.45 -19.14 18.95
C GLU A 49 11.29 -18.01 18.32
N SER A 50 12.58 -18.24 18.10
CA SER A 50 13.48 -17.28 17.42
C SER A 50 13.01 -16.98 16.00
N VAL A 51 12.55 -18.00 15.25
CA VAL A 51 11.96 -17.80 13.92
C VAL A 51 10.69 -16.94 14.00
N SER A 52 9.79 -17.23 14.93
CA SER A 52 8.57 -16.44 15.15
C SER A 52 8.90 -14.99 15.54
N ARG A 53 9.92 -14.74 16.38
CA ARG A 53 10.38 -13.37 16.70
C ARG A 53 10.96 -12.66 15.49
N SER A 54 11.76 -13.35 14.67
CA SER A 54 12.23 -12.80 13.40
C SER A 54 11.07 -12.41 12.47
N PHE A 55 10.04 -13.25 12.40
CA PHE A 55 8.85 -12.97 11.60
C PHE A 55 8.03 -11.79 12.15
N GLU A 56 7.81 -11.71 13.47
CA GLU A 56 7.15 -10.56 14.12
C GLU A 56 7.91 -9.25 13.84
N ALA A 57 9.25 -9.27 13.93
CA ALA A 57 10.07 -8.10 13.61
C ALA A 57 9.98 -7.71 12.13
N TYR A 58 9.93 -8.69 11.22
CA TYR A 58 9.72 -8.44 9.80
C TYR A 58 8.35 -7.82 9.52
N LEU A 59 7.27 -8.34 10.12
CA LEU A 59 5.92 -7.79 9.99
C LEU A 59 5.85 -6.34 10.49
N LEU A 60 6.44 -6.06 11.66
CA LEU A 60 6.54 -4.69 12.18
C LEU A 60 7.30 -3.76 11.24
N TRP A 61 8.39 -4.27 10.64
CA TRP A 61 9.14 -3.52 9.64
C TRP A 61 8.30 -3.24 8.38
N LEU A 62 7.60 -4.26 7.88
CA LEU A 62 6.72 -4.16 6.71
C LEU A 62 5.59 -3.16 6.97
N PHE A 63 4.91 -3.27 8.10
CA PHE A 63 3.82 -2.38 8.49
C PHE A 63 4.32 -0.94 8.65
N GLY A 64 5.39 -0.71 9.42
CA GLY A 64 5.81 0.65 9.76
C GLY A 64 6.62 1.38 8.69
N PHE A 65 7.32 0.67 7.80
CA PHE A 65 8.24 1.31 6.84
C PHE A 65 7.83 1.15 5.38
N ILE A 66 6.93 0.22 5.06
CA ILE A 66 6.40 0.01 3.71
C ILE A 66 4.92 0.40 3.64
N MET A 67 4.06 -0.23 4.43
CA MET A 67 2.59 -0.11 4.31
C MET A 67 2.02 1.17 4.92
N PHE A 68 2.39 1.49 6.16
CA PHE A 68 1.83 2.57 6.98
C PHE A 68 2.91 3.57 7.39
N LYS A 69 3.78 3.94 6.44
CA LYS A 69 4.90 4.86 6.71
C LYS A 69 4.35 6.14 7.34
N ASN A 70 4.69 6.36 8.61
CA ASN A 70 4.20 7.49 9.38
C ASN A 70 5.21 8.65 9.33
N GLY A 71 4.79 9.84 9.78
CA GLY A 71 5.67 11.01 9.88
C GLY A 71 6.79 10.87 10.93
N HIS A 72 6.74 9.85 11.80
CA HIS A 72 7.74 9.63 12.83
C HIS A 72 9.01 9.03 12.21
N ARG A 73 10.12 9.76 12.35
CA ARG A 73 11.33 9.58 11.52
C ARG A 73 11.88 8.16 11.44
N ASN A 74 11.64 7.29 12.43
CA ASN A 74 12.28 5.98 12.47
C ASN A 74 11.59 4.93 13.34
N THR A 75 10.29 5.06 13.67
CA THR A 75 9.60 4.16 14.61
C THR A 75 8.24 3.72 14.09
N VAL A 76 7.91 2.45 14.31
CA VAL A 76 6.60 1.86 14.02
C VAL A 76 5.57 2.39 15.03
N ASP A 77 4.32 2.58 14.61
CA ASP A 77 3.23 2.91 15.53
C ASP A 77 2.91 1.71 16.43
N LYS A 78 2.73 1.94 17.74
CA LYS A 78 2.42 0.87 18.70
C LYS A 78 1.09 0.19 18.41
N ILE A 79 0.16 0.85 17.71
CA ILE A 79 -1.12 0.25 17.32
C ILE A 79 -0.93 -0.98 16.42
N LEU A 80 0.19 -1.09 15.70
CA LEU A 80 0.48 -2.20 14.78
C LEU A 80 1.06 -3.43 15.49
N MET A 81 1.52 -3.28 16.74
CA MET A 81 2.18 -4.36 17.49
C MET A 81 1.27 -5.56 17.77
N PRO A 82 0.02 -5.38 18.24
CA PRO A 82 -0.86 -6.52 18.48
C PRO A 82 -1.11 -7.34 17.21
N TYR A 83 -1.30 -6.69 16.06
CA TYR A 83 -1.53 -7.37 14.78
C TYR A 83 -0.31 -8.17 14.31
N ALA A 84 0.90 -7.60 14.41
CA ALA A 84 2.12 -8.33 14.04
C ALA A 84 2.35 -9.54 14.93
N ARG A 85 2.08 -9.40 16.23
CA ARG A 85 2.16 -10.47 17.22
C ARG A 85 1.16 -11.58 16.92
N GLU A 86 -0.11 -11.21 16.73
CA GLU A 86 -1.18 -12.16 16.48
C GLU A 86 -0.91 -13.00 15.22
N ILE A 87 -0.38 -12.39 14.16
CA ILE A 87 0.03 -13.12 12.95
C ILE A 87 1.25 -14.01 13.20
N ALA A 88 2.23 -13.55 13.98
CA ALA A 88 3.47 -14.30 14.20
C ALA A 88 3.33 -15.46 15.20
N ASP A 89 2.34 -15.39 16.09
CA ASP A 89 2.05 -16.44 17.08
C ASP A 89 0.94 -17.40 16.62
N ALA A 90 0.24 -17.11 15.51
CA ALA A 90 -0.83 -17.97 15.00
C ALA A 90 -0.27 -19.15 14.20
N ASP A 91 -0.94 -20.30 14.35
CA ASP A 91 -0.78 -21.42 13.42
C ASP A 91 -1.25 -21.01 12.01
N GLU A 92 -0.69 -21.61 10.97
CA GLU A 92 -0.92 -21.23 9.56
C GLU A 92 -2.42 -21.20 9.18
N ASP A 93 -3.20 -22.14 9.69
CA ASP A 93 -4.65 -22.27 9.47
C ASP A 93 -5.50 -21.35 10.35
N GLN A 94 -4.88 -20.66 11.32
CA GLN A 94 -5.53 -19.78 12.29
C GLN A 94 -5.13 -18.31 12.14
N VAL A 95 -4.30 -17.99 11.13
CA VAL A 95 -3.90 -16.60 10.86
C VAL A 95 -5.15 -15.75 10.61
N PRO A 96 -5.38 -14.68 11.38
CA PRO A 96 -6.58 -13.88 11.21
C PRO A 96 -6.59 -13.19 9.84
N THR A 97 -7.74 -13.23 9.18
CA THR A 97 -7.95 -12.58 7.89
C THR A 97 -8.28 -11.10 8.08
N TRP A 98 -7.35 -10.23 7.74
CA TRP A 98 -7.55 -8.78 7.75
C TRP A 98 -7.60 -8.22 6.32
N SER A 99 -8.40 -7.18 6.11
CA SER A 99 -8.44 -6.43 4.85
C SER A 99 -7.25 -5.46 4.72
N TRP A 100 -6.03 -6.00 4.75
CA TRP A 100 -4.78 -5.20 4.71
C TRP A 100 -4.72 -4.25 3.51
N GLY A 101 -5.23 -4.68 2.35
CA GLY A 101 -5.30 -3.84 1.15
C GLY A 101 -6.12 -2.57 1.38
N SER A 102 -7.33 -2.70 1.94
CA SER A 102 -8.21 -1.56 2.23
C SER A 102 -7.62 -0.61 3.27
N VAL A 103 -7.00 -1.17 4.32
CA VAL A 103 -6.35 -0.38 5.37
C VAL A 103 -5.15 0.41 4.81
N VAL A 104 -4.35 -0.21 3.93
CA VAL A 104 -3.24 0.45 3.23
C VAL A 104 -3.76 1.56 2.31
N LEU A 105 -4.84 1.33 1.59
CA LEU A 105 -5.46 2.35 0.75
C LEU A 105 -5.98 3.52 1.60
N ALA A 106 -6.63 3.27 2.73
CA ALA A 106 -7.08 4.32 3.66
C ALA A 106 -5.92 5.20 4.11
N ALA A 107 -4.82 4.58 4.57
CA ALA A 107 -3.62 5.30 5.01
C ALA A 107 -2.98 6.10 3.87
N THR A 108 -2.96 5.55 2.66
CA THR A 108 -2.38 6.18 1.47
C THR A 108 -3.24 7.37 1.01
N TYR A 109 -4.57 7.25 1.01
CA TYR A 109 -5.49 8.33 0.66
C TYR A 109 -5.38 9.49 1.65
N ARG A 110 -5.37 9.18 2.95
CA ARG A 110 -5.08 10.17 3.99
C ARG A 110 -3.75 10.88 3.76
N GLY A 111 -2.70 10.10 3.48
CA GLY A 111 -1.37 10.63 3.20
C GLY A 111 -1.31 11.55 1.98
N LEU A 112 -2.06 11.26 0.93
CA LEU A 112 -2.20 12.11 -0.26
C LEU A 112 -2.95 13.41 0.07
N CYS A 113 -4.07 13.34 0.80
CA CYS A 113 -4.81 14.52 1.23
C CYS A 113 -3.93 15.46 2.06
N ASP A 114 -3.21 14.91 3.03
CA ASP A 114 -2.27 15.63 3.87
C ASP A 114 -1.13 16.27 3.06
N ALA A 115 -0.57 15.53 2.09
CA ALA A 115 0.52 16.02 1.25
C ALA A 115 0.11 17.20 0.36
N CYS A 116 -1.15 17.28 -0.06
CA CYS A 116 -1.68 18.39 -0.86
C CYS A 116 -1.94 19.67 -0.05
N ILE A 117 -1.95 19.60 1.29
CA ILE A 117 -2.27 20.75 2.16
C ILE A 117 -1.02 21.26 2.89
N LYS A 118 -0.04 20.38 3.16
CA LYS A 118 1.19 20.75 3.86
C LYS A 118 2.12 21.52 2.91
N ASP A 119 2.50 22.73 3.31
CA ASP A 119 3.39 23.63 2.58
C ASP A 119 4.77 23.78 3.26
N ASP A 120 5.02 23.02 4.32
CA ASP A 120 6.27 23.08 5.08
C ASP A 120 7.37 22.16 4.51
N ASP A 121 8.64 22.59 4.60
CA ASP A 121 9.81 21.83 4.11
C ASP A 121 10.04 20.49 4.82
N ARG A 122 9.30 20.21 5.91
CA ARG A 122 9.35 18.95 6.66
C ARG A 122 8.14 18.07 6.37
N ALA A 123 7.27 18.47 5.45
CA ALA A 123 6.14 17.68 4.98
C ALA A 123 6.66 16.35 4.45
N ARG A 124 6.04 15.27 4.90
CA ARG A 124 6.37 13.92 4.44
C ARG A 124 5.10 13.24 4.02
N PHE A 125 5.18 12.57 2.88
CA PHE A 125 4.16 11.64 2.45
C PHE A 125 4.03 10.51 3.46
N GLN A 126 2.78 10.21 3.82
CA GLN A 126 2.41 9.12 4.72
C GLN A 126 1.64 8.03 3.97
N GLY A 127 1.61 6.81 4.50
CA GLY A 127 0.99 5.67 3.81
C GLY A 127 1.98 4.94 2.89
N CYS A 128 1.47 4.23 1.89
CA CYS A 128 2.28 3.30 1.09
C CYS A 128 2.79 3.94 -0.21
N ALA A 129 3.97 4.57 -0.11
CA ALA A 129 4.63 5.18 -1.27
C ALA A 129 4.96 4.14 -2.37
N LEU A 130 5.22 2.89 -1.98
CA LEU A 130 5.53 1.82 -2.93
C LEU A 130 4.36 1.60 -3.90
N LEU A 131 3.11 1.55 -3.43
CA LEU A 131 1.95 1.36 -4.31
C LEU A 131 1.80 2.51 -5.31
N LEU A 132 2.02 3.75 -4.87
CA LEU A 132 2.00 4.91 -5.76
C LEU A 132 3.11 4.87 -6.81
N GLN A 133 4.31 4.42 -6.43
CA GLN A 133 5.44 4.25 -7.35
C GLN A 133 5.18 3.14 -8.36
N LEU A 134 4.67 1.98 -7.92
CA LEU A 134 4.34 0.88 -8.83
C LEU A 134 3.26 1.30 -9.82
N TRP A 135 2.20 1.97 -9.34
CA TRP A 135 1.15 2.50 -10.21
C TRP A 135 1.72 3.54 -11.19
N SER A 136 2.52 4.49 -10.72
CA SER A 136 3.08 5.53 -11.60
C SER A 136 4.02 4.94 -12.64
N TYR A 137 4.83 3.93 -12.32
CA TYR A 137 5.71 3.28 -13.29
C TYR A 137 4.96 2.47 -14.34
N GLU A 138 3.77 1.94 -14.03
CA GLU A 138 2.94 1.30 -15.06
C GLU A 138 2.22 2.33 -15.92
N ARG A 139 1.70 3.41 -15.30
CA ARG A 139 0.74 4.30 -15.96
C ARG A 139 1.36 5.56 -16.57
N LEU A 140 2.50 6.02 -16.06
CA LEU A 140 3.17 7.26 -16.44
C LEU A 140 4.59 6.99 -16.92
N ALA A 141 5.04 7.73 -17.94
CA ALA A 141 6.45 7.73 -18.35
C ALA A 141 7.34 8.58 -17.42
N VAL A 142 6.76 9.61 -16.79
CA VAL A 142 7.49 10.56 -15.94
C VAL A 142 8.07 9.84 -14.72
N GLY A 143 9.39 9.95 -14.53
CA GLY A 143 10.08 9.32 -13.40
C GLY A 143 10.07 7.79 -13.39
N ARG A 144 9.66 7.14 -14.49
CA ARG A 144 9.73 5.68 -14.65
C ARG A 144 11.20 5.24 -14.82
N PRO A 145 11.70 4.28 -14.02
CA PRO A 145 13.04 3.74 -14.19
C PRO A 145 13.13 2.90 -15.47
N ILE A 146 14.33 2.81 -16.05
CA ILE A 146 14.60 1.88 -17.15
C ILE A 146 14.87 0.50 -16.54
N VAL A 147 14.15 -0.50 -17.04
CA VAL A 147 14.21 -1.89 -16.58
C VAL A 147 14.27 -2.85 -17.76
N ASP A 148 14.79 -4.04 -17.51
CA ASP A 148 14.72 -5.14 -18.47
C ASP A 148 13.29 -5.73 -18.52
N HIS A 149 12.65 -5.58 -19.67
CA HIS A 149 11.30 -6.05 -19.96
C HIS A 149 11.22 -7.50 -20.44
N ARG A 150 12.32 -8.26 -20.38
CA ARG A 150 12.27 -9.71 -20.63
C ARG A 150 11.19 -10.38 -19.76
N PRO A 151 10.59 -11.48 -20.23
CA PRO A 151 9.64 -12.25 -19.43
C PRO A 151 10.23 -12.62 -18.05
N TYR A 152 9.38 -12.86 -17.06
CA TYR A 152 9.83 -13.44 -15.81
C TYR A 152 10.44 -14.82 -16.05
N GLU A 153 11.63 -15.02 -15.48
CA GLU A 153 12.34 -16.30 -15.51
C GLU A 153 11.69 -17.28 -14.53
N LEU A 154 11.95 -18.58 -14.71
CA LEU A 154 11.35 -19.64 -13.89
C LEU A 154 11.58 -19.46 -12.38
N GLN A 155 12.68 -18.83 -11.96
CA GLN A 155 12.97 -18.55 -10.55
C GLN A 155 11.97 -17.62 -9.85
N TYR A 156 11.16 -16.88 -10.62
CA TYR A 156 10.10 -16.02 -10.08
C TYR A 156 8.78 -16.75 -9.89
N TYR A 157 8.69 -17.99 -10.38
CA TYR A 157 7.53 -18.84 -10.24
C TYR A 157 7.85 -19.84 -9.14
N GLY A 158 7.28 -19.63 -7.95
CA GLY A 158 7.35 -20.62 -6.87
C GLY A 158 6.54 -21.87 -7.22
N ASP A 159 6.40 -22.76 -6.23
CA ASP A 159 5.76 -24.06 -6.44
C ASP A 159 4.23 -23.93 -6.58
N LEU A 160 3.64 -22.91 -5.96
CA LEU A 160 2.21 -22.67 -5.94
C LEU A 160 1.77 -21.52 -6.87
N GLU A 161 0.49 -21.46 -7.21
CA GLU A 161 -0.04 -20.43 -8.11
C GLU A 161 -0.02 -19.02 -7.50
N ASP A 162 -0.09 -18.93 -6.17
CA ASP A 162 0.02 -17.69 -5.42
C ASP A 162 1.45 -17.16 -5.34
N ASP A 163 2.47 -18.02 -5.39
CA ASP A 163 3.89 -17.65 -5.39
C ASP A 163 4.34 -17.02 -6.72
N ARG A 164 3.50 -17.05 -7.75
CA ARG A 164 3.78 -16.47 -9.06
C ARG A 164 4.03 -14.95 -8.96
N PRO A 165 4.73 -14.34 -9.92
CA PRO A 165 4.99 -12.91 -9.87
C PRO A 165 3.73 -12.08 -10.11
N THR A 166 3.78 -10.79 -9.75
CA THR A 166 2.76 -9.79 -10.07
C THR A 166 3.23 -8.90 -11.22
N MET A 167 2.36 -8.05 -11.76
CA MET A 167 2.81 -7.00 -12.70
C MET A 167 3.84 -6.05 -12.05
N GLY A 168 3.72 -5.83 -10.75
CA GLY A 168 4.60 -4.96 -9.96
C GLY A 168 5.99 -5.53 -9.69
N THR A 169 6.16 -6.86 -9.75
CA THR A 169 7.43 -7.55 -9.47
C THR A 169 8.59 -7.01 -10.31
N LEU A 170 8.32 -6.66 -11.58
CA LEU A 170 9.25 -6.01 -12.51
C LEU A 170 9.98 -4.80 -11.91
N TRP A 171 9.26 -3.98 -11.14
CA TRP A 171 9.77 -2.71 -10.61
C TRP A 171 10.50 -2.85 -9.28
N VAL A 172 10.28 -3.94 -8.56
CA VAL A 172 10.85 -4.18 -7.21
C VAL A 172 12.07 -5.08 -7.28
N CYS A 173 12.15 -5.98 -8.26
CA CYS A 173 13.24 -6.92 -8.39
C CYS A 173 14.55 -6.27 -8.85
N PRO A 174 15.70 -6.88 -8.53
CA PRO A 174 17.03 -6.41 -8.90
C PRO A 174 17.38 -6.65 -10.38
N ARG A 175 16.40 -6.58 -11.29
CA ARG A 175 16.70 -6.34 -12.70
C ARG A 175 17.35 -4.97 -12.78
N GLU A 176 18.46 -4.84 -13.49
CA GLU A 176 19.35 -3.67 -13.56
C GLU A 176 18.57 -2.35 -13.72
N ARG A 177 18.09 -1.81 -12.60
CA ARG A 177 17.29 -0.59 -12.56
C ARG A 177 18.25 0.54 -12.80
N THR A 178 18.22 1.04 -14.02
CA THR A 178 19.00 2.20 -14.39
C THR A 178 18.06 3.39 -14.46
N TRP A 179 18.42 4.43 -13.72
CA TRP A 179 17.86 5.74 -13.98
C TRP A 179 18.65 6.27 -15.17
N ALA A 180 17.98 6.65 -16.25
CA ALA A 180 18.66 7.32 -17.36
C ALA A 180 19.52 8.44 -16.76
N ASN A 181 20.78 8.59 -17.20
CA ASN A 181 21.70 9.59 -16.63
C ASN A 181 21.09 11.01 -16.58
N GLU A 182 20.11 11.30 -17.44
CA GLU A 182 19.29 12.51 -17.38
C GLU A 182 18.29 12.54 -16.22
N GLN A 183 17.53 11.47 -15.96
CA GLN A 183 16.58 11.39 -14.84
C GLN A 183 17.27 11.49 -13.47
N ALA A 184 18.44 10.87 -13.30
CA ALA A 184 19.21 10.98 -12.06
C ALA A 184 19.74 12.41 -11.80
N LYS A 185 19.85 13.23 -12.86
CA LYS A 185 20.25 14.65 -12.79
C LYS A 185 19.07 15.61 -12.78
N ARG A 186 17.83 15.14 -12.98
CA ARG A 186 16.64 15.99 -12.93
C ARG A 186 16.38 16.42 -11.48
N THR A 187 16.21 17.72 -11.30
CA THR A 187 15.79 18.28 -10.02
C THR A 187 14.27 18.14 -9.87
N TYR A 188 13.77 18.22 -8.63
CA TYR A 188 12.33 18.20 -8.33
C TYR A 188 11.48 19.10 -9.25
N PRO A 189 11.89 20.35 -9.58
CA PRO A 189 11.17 21.22 -10.52
C PRO A 189 10.97 20.62 -11.93
N ASN A 190 11.90 19.81 -12.43
CA ASN A 190 11.77 19.21 -13.76
C ASN A 190 10.67 18.14 -13.77
N PHE A 191 10.57 17.33 -12.72
CA PHE A 191 9.48 16.36 -12.58
C PHE A 191 8.13 17.06 -12.46
N VAL A 192 8.05 18.15 -11.69
CA VAL A 192 6.84 18.98 -11.61
C VAL A 192 6.45 19.49 -12.99
N ALA A 193 7.38 20.09 -13.74
CA ALA A 193 7.10 20.60 -15.07
C ALA A 193 6.71 19.52 -16.09
N GLU A 194 7.18 18.28 -15.95
CA GLU A 194 6.74 17.15 -16.77
C GLU A 194 5.33 16.68 -16.40
N LEU A 195 5.04 16.57 -15.09
CA LEU A 195 3.71 16.22 -14.60
C LEU A 195 2.66 17.27 -15.01
N ASP A 196 2.99 18.55 -14.91
CA ASP A 196 2.10 19.66 -15.31
C ASP A 196 1.79 19.66 -16.82
N ARG A 197 2.65 19.04 -17.63
CA ARG A 197 2.49 18.94 -19.10
C ARG A 197 1.80 17.65 -19.55
N LEU A 198 1.50 16.72 -18.65
CA LEU A 198 0.83 15.46 -18.98
C LEU A 198 -0.54 15.72 -19.61
N LYS A 199 -0.78 15.08 -20.75
CA LYS A 199 -2.09 14.98 -21.38
C LYS A 199 -2.74 13.66 -20.99
N ALA A 200 -4.04 13.58 -21.25
CA ALA A 200 -4.83 12.37 -21.09
C ALA A 200 -4.18 11.14 -21.75
N ASP A 201 -3.65 11.32 -22.96
CA ASP A 201 -3.04 10.25 -23.78
C ASP A 201 -1.63 9.87 -23.33
N ASP A 202 -0.99 10.68 -22.48
CA ASP A 202 0.34 10.36 -21.92
C ASP A 202 0.25 9.38 -20.74
N VAL A 203 -0.98 9.02 -20.34
CA VAL A 203 -1.28 8.12 -19.22
C VAL A 203 -2.02 6.89 -19.72
N VAL A 204 -1.53 5.70 -19.35
CA VAL A 204 -2.22 4.44 -19.64
C VAL A 204 -3.33 4.25 -18.61
N TRP A 205 -4.58 4.31 -19.05
CA TRP A 205 -5.74 4.23 -18.15
C TRP A 205 -6.42 2.88 -18.16
N GLU A 206 -6.13 2.02 -19.13
CA GLU A 206 -6.78 0.73 -19.35
C GLU A 206 -6.22 -0.36 -18.42
N PRO A 207 -6.95 -1.45 -18.15
CA PRO A 207 -6.39 -2.62 -17.47
C PRO A 207 -5.20 -3.21 -18.26
N TYR A 208 -4.41 -4.05 -17.59
CA TYR A 208 -3.35 -4.79 -18.28
C TYR A 208 -3.96 -5.69 -19.35
N SER A 209 -3.51 -5.53 -20.60
CA SER A 209 -4.01 -6.39 -21.68
C SER A 209 -3.52 -7.83 -21.49
N PRO A 210 -4.28 -8.85 -21.94
CA PRO A 210 -3.83 -10.23 -21.91
C PRO A 210 -2.47 -10.44 -22.58
N GLN A 211 -2.20 -9.69 -23.66
CA GLN A 211 -0.90 -9.71 -24.33
C GLN A 211 0.23 -9.15 -23.47
N ALA A 212 -0.01 -8.04 -22.77
CA ALA A 212 0.99 -7.44 -21.87
C ALA A 212 1.30 -8.40 -20.71
N VAL A 213 0.28 -9.05 -20.15
CA VAL A 213 0.44 -10.09 -19.13
C VAL A 213 1.22 -11.28 -19.69
N ALA A 214 0.83 -11.84 -20.83
CA ALA A 214 1.51 -12.99 -21.43
C ALA A 214 2.98 -12.70 -21.81
N THR A 215 3.27 -11.48 -22.25
CA THR A 215 4.64 -11.06 -22.59
C THR A 215 5.51 -10.96 -21.33
N ARG A 216 4.96 -10.44 -20.22
CA ARG A 216 5.71 -10.23 -18.98
C ARG A 216 5.79 -11.49 -18.13
N ALA A 217 4.68 -12.21 -18.01
CA ALA A 217 4.49 -13.36 -17.15
C ALA A 217 3.87 -14.53 -17.95
N PRO A 218 4.67 -15.22 -18.79
CA PRO A 218 4.16 -16.24 -19.71
C PRO A 218 3.52 -17.45 -19.03
N TYR A 219 3.87 -17.72 -17.76
CA TYR A 219 3.26 -18.79 -16.96
C TYR A 219 2.17 -18.28 -16.00
N GLY A 220 1.62 -17.09 -16.25
CA GLY A 220 0.57 -16.48 -15.44
C GLY A 220 1.09 -15.60 -14.30
N LEU A 221 0.17 -14.89 -13.65
CA LEU A 221 0.43 -14.07 -12.46
C LEU A 221 -0.05 -14.80 -11.19
N SER A 222 0.34 -14.27 -10.03
CA SER A 222 -0.20 -14.72 -8.73
C SER A 222 -1.73 -14.71 -8.74
N SER A 223 -2.35 -15.78 -8.23
CA SER A 223 -3.80 -15.82 -8.01
C SER A 223 -4.28 -14.68 -7.11
N TRP A 224 -3.45 -14.22 -6.16
CA TRP A 224 -3.71 -13.06 -5.29
C TRP A 224 -3.95 -11.76 -6.05
N CYS A 225 -3.47 -11.63 -7.30
CA CYS A 225 -3.74 -10.46 -8.12
C CYS A 225 -5.23 -10.31 -8.46
N THR A 226 -6.04 -11.36 -8.35
CA THR A 226 -7.47 -11.36 -8.69
C THR A 226 -8.38 -11.96 -7.63
N SER A 227 -7.85 -12.59 -6.57
CA SER A 227 -8.65 -13.30 -5.54
C SER A 227 -9.79 -12.47 -4.93
N ASN A 228 -9.61 -11.14 -4.82
CA ASN A 228 -10.58 -10.22 -4.22
C ASN A 228 -11.18 -9.22 -5.23
N SER A 229 -11.30 -9.61 -6.51
CA SER A 229 -11.78 -8.70 -7.55
C SER A 229 -13.20 -8.17 -7.33
N GLY A 230 -14.05 -8.90 -6.59
CA GLY A 230 -15.38 -8.46 -6.19
C GLY A 230 -15.36 -7.17 -5.34
N LEU A 231 -14.29 -6.92 -4.59
CA LEU A 231 -14.18 -5.76 -3.71
C LEU A 231 -13.62 -4.51 -4.42
N TRP A 232 -13.08 -4.64 -5.64
CA TRP A 232 -12.39 -3.54 -6.33
C TRP A 232 -13.29 -2.34 -6.63
N LEU A 233 -14.59 -2.57 -6.77
CA LEU A 233 -15.58 -1.54 -7.04
C LEU A 233 -16.48 -1.24 -5.84
N THR A 234 -16.10 -1.65 -4.63
CA THR A 234 -16.91 -1.36 -3.43
C THR A 234 -17.15 0.14 -3.26
N LYS A 235 -18.36 0.52 -2.85
CA LYS A 235 -18.71 1.91 -2.50
C LYS A 235 -18.35 2.26 -1.06
N ASN A 236 -18.04 1.25 -0.25
CA ASN A 236 -17.74 1.40 1.17
C ASN A 236 -16.53 2.29 1.43
N CYS A 237 -16.58 2.99 2.57
CA CYS A 237 -15.46 3.80 3.02
C CYS A 237 -14.34 2.91 3.57
N LEU A 238 -13.10 3.28 3.26
CA LEU A 238 -11.90 2.63 3.79
C LEU A 238 -11.66 3.13 5.21
N VAL A 239 -11.32 2.22 6.12
CA VAL A 239 -11.07 2.53 7.53
C VAL A 239 -9.67 2.08 7.93
N TYR A 240 -8.89 2.98 8.52
CA TYR A 240 -7.63 2.65 9.18
C TYR A 240 -7.49 3.47 10.47
N ASP A 241 -7.44 2.80 11.61
CA ASP A 241 -7.30 3.42 12.92
C ASP A 241 -8.44 4.44 13.20
N ILE A 242 -8.21 5.74 13.03
CA ILE A 242 -9.25 6.78 13.12
C ILE A 242 -9.59 7.43 11.79
N TYR A 243 -8.90 7.03 10.72
CA TYR A 243 -9.05 7.61 9.40
C TYR A 243 -10.16 6.88 8.65
N VAL A 244 -11.09 7.68 8.12
CA VAL A 244 -12.14 7.24 7.23
C VAL A 244 -11.93 7.96 5.91
N GLU A 245 -11.77 7.19 4.84
CA GLU A 245 -11.55 7.70 3.49
C GLU A 245 -12.57 7.14 2.51
N ALA A 246 -13.08 7.99 1.62
CA ALA A 246 -14.00 7.56 0.59
C ALA A 246 -13.25 6.71 -0.44
N HIS A 247 -13.64 5.45 -0.62
CA HIS A 247 -13.20 4.67 -1.77
C HIS A 247 -13.89 5.23 -3.03
N CYS A 248 -13.10 5.65 -4.02
CA CYS A 248 -13.61 6.32 -5.22
C CYS A 248 -13.19 5.61 -6.53
N PRO A 249 -13.50 4.31 -6.70
CA PRO A 249 -13.12 3.56 -7.90
C PRO A 249 -13.86 4.07 -9.15
N ASP A 250 -15.04 4.67 -8.97
CA ASP A 250 -15.81 5.34 -10.00
C ASP A 250 -15.11 6.54 -10.65
N ARG A 251 -14.01 7.05 -10.06
CA ARG A 251 -13.16 8.10 -10.66
C ARG A 251 -12.10 7.55 -11.62
N VAL A 252 -11.92 6.23 -11.65
CA VAL A 252 -10.88 5.53 -12.42
C VAL A 252 -11.43 4.27 -13.11
N MET A 253 -12.70 4.28 -13.52
CA MET A 253 -13.40 3.10 -14.09
C MET A 253 -12.68 2.51 -15.30
N ARG A 254 -11.95 3.33 -16.06
CA ARG A 254 -11.12 2.87 -17.19
C ARG A 254 -10.05 1.86 -16.78
N GLN A 255 -9.52 1.94 -15.55
CA GLN A 255 -8.51 0.99 -15.05
C GLN A 255 -9.08 -0.41 -14.84
N PHE A 256 -10.40 -0.51 -14.79
CA PHE A 256 -11.15 -1.76 -14.72
C PHE A 256 -11.76 -2.16 -16.08
N GLY A 257 -11.50 -1.40 -17.15
CA GLY A 257 -12.01 -1.66 -18.50
C GLY A 257 -13.41 -1.06 -18.76
N TYR A 258 -13.92 -0.25 -17.84
CA TYR A 258 -15.28 0.28 -17.91
C TYR A 258 -15.34 1.75 -18.35
N GLN A 259 -16.52 2.17 -18.81
CA GLN A 259 -16.81 3.57 -19.11
C GLN A 259 -16.70 4.44 -17.86
N GLN A 260 -16.06 5.58 -18.03
CA GLN A 260 -15.91 6.57 -16.96
C GLN A 260 -17.21 7.35 -16.80
N PRO A 261 -17.95 7.22 -15.68
CA PRO A 261 -19.16 8.02 -15.46
C PRO A 261 -18.82 9.51 -15.40
N PHE A 262 -19.76 10.35 -15.80
CA PHE A 262 -19.73 11.80 -15.54
C PHE A 262 -21.17 12.35 -15.45
N PRO A 263 -21.46 13.30 -14.54
CA PRO A 263 -20.55 13.86 -13.55
C PRO A 263 -20.19 12.85 -12.44
N VAL A 264 -18.95 12.91 -11.94
CA VAL A 264 -18.50 12.03 -10.85
C VAL A 264 -18.66 12.73 -9.49
N PRO A 265 -19.33 12.10 -8.50
CA PRO A 265 -19.46 12.64 -7.15
C PRO A 265 -18.11 12.97 -6.50
N ARG A 266 -18.06 14.00 -5.66
CA ARG A 266 -16.87 14.34 -4.86
C ARG A 266 -16.69 13.33 -3.73
N ALA A 267 -15.44 13.09 -3.33
CA ALA A 267 -15.15 12.20 -2.19
C ALA A 267 -15.91 12.64 -0.91
N LEU A 268 -16.01 13.95 -0.69
CA LEU A 268 -16.72 14.55 0.45
C LEU A 268 -18.26 14.50 0.33
N ASP A 269 -18.81 14.00 -0.77
CA ASP A 269 -20.25 13.70 -0.87
C ASP A 269 -20.55 12.34 -0.22
N ARG A 270 -19.52 11.49 -0.01
CA ARG A 270 -19.63 10.14 0.58
C ARG A 270 -19.27 10.09 2.05
N ILE A 271 -18.36 10.96 2.47
CA ILE A 271 -17.93 11.06 3.87
C ILE A 271 -18.12 12.48 4.38
N SER A 272 -18.58 12.61 5.62
CA SER A 272 -18.72 13.91 6.24
C SER A 272 -17.34 14.58 6.39
N ARG A 273 -17.28 15.91 6.27
CA ARG A 273 -16.03 16.66 6.53
C ARG A 273 -15.53 16.46 7.96
N GLY A 274 -16.43 16.17 8.90
CA GLY A 274 -16.08 15.89 10.30
C GLY A 274 -15.31 14.58 10.42
N ASP A 275 -15.83 13.50 9.82
CA ASP A 275 -15.23 12.17 9.85
C ASP A 275 -13.93 12.12 9.04
N HIS A 276 -13.90 12.80 7.88
CA HIS A 276 -12.67 12.95 7.13
C HIS A 276 -11.60 13.74 7.91
N ARG A 277 -11.95 14.66 8.81
CA ARG A 277 -10.99 15.48 9.57
C ARG A 277 -10.64 14.91 10.95
N LEU A 278 -11.02 13.67 11.23
CA LEU A 278 -10.67 13.04 12.50
C LEU A 278 -9.16 13.07 12.73
N SER A 279 -8.77 13.44 13.95
CA SER A 279 -7.40 13.55 14.41
C SER A 279 -7.31 13.10 15.86
N LYS A 280 -6.24 12.40 16.21
CA LYS A 280 -5.95 11.98 17.59
C LYS A 280 -5.51 13.14 18.48
N LEU A 281 -5.15 14.29 17.89
CA LEU A 281 -4.59 15.42 18.64
C LEU A 281 -5.64 16.01 19.60
N GLY A 282 -5.35 15.95 20.90
CA GLY A 282 -6.19 16.57 21.94
C GLY A 282 -7.49 15.82 22.26
N GLN A 283 -7.66 14.57 21.81
CA GLN A 283 -8.88 13.79 22.02
C GLN A 283 -8.70 12.68 23.08
N PRO A 284 -9.66 12.45 24.00
CA PRO A 284 -9.60 11.38 24.99
C PRO A 284 -10.01 10.00 24.43
N CYS A 285 -9.38 8.96 25.00
CA CYS A 285 -9.64 7.49 24.98
C CYS A 285 -10.15 6.78 23.70
N SER A 286 -9.63 5.57 23.45
CA SER A 286 -9.89 4.73 22.28
C SER A 286 -11.34 4.24 22.12
N SER A 287 -12.09 4.04 23.21
CA SER A 287 -13.43 3.44 23.16
C SER A 287 -14.47 4.31 22.43
N THR A 288 -14.34 5.64 22.52
CA THR A 288 -15.19 6.58 21.78
C THR A 288 -15.03 6.44 20.27
N TRP A 289 -13.82 6.10 19.81
CA TRP A 289 -13.52 5.94 18.39
C TRP A 289 -14.12 4.67 17.82
N VAL A 290 -14.03 3.55 18.56
CA VAL A 290 -14.65 2.28 18.16
C VAL A 290 -16.14 2.45 17.91
N GLN A 291 -16.86 3.15 18.81
CA GLN A 291 -18.29 3.41 18.63
C GLN A 291 -18.60 4.31 17.44
N LYS A 292 -17.81 5.38 17.24
CA LYS A 292 -17.99 6.29 16.10
C LYS A 292 -17.77 5.60 14.76
N LEU A 293 -16.74 4.75 14.69
CA LEU A 293 -16.33 4.09 13.44
C LEU A 293 -17.09 2.80 13.17
N LYS A 294 -17.83 2.28 14.15
CA LYS A 294 -18.53 0.99 14.06
C LYS A 294 -19.36 0.87 12.80
N HIS A 295 -20.18 1.86 12.46
CA HIS A 295 -21.02 1.80 11.26
C HIS A 295 -20.23 1.72 9.95
N TYR A 296 -19.04 2.34 9.87
CA TYR A 296 -18.16 2.20 8.70
C TYR A 296 -17.55 0.81 8.63
N VAL A 297 -17.23 0.19 9.77
CA VAL A 297 -16.70 -1.17 9.84
C VAL A 297 -17.79 -2.19 9.51
N ASP A 298 -18.97 -2.06 10.12
CA ASP A 298 -20.11 -2.96 9.90
C ASP A 298 -20.55 -2.96 8.42
N ALA A 299 -20.45 -1.83 7.72
CA ALA A 299 -20.75 -1.77 6.29
C ALA A 299 -19.89 -2.73 5.46
N TRP A 300 -18.71 -3.12 5.93
CA TRP A 300 -17.84 -4.07 5.22
C TRP A 300 -18.39 -5.49 5.17
N ASP A 301 -19.38 -5.83 5.99
CA ASP A 301 -20.06 -7.14 5.94
C ASP A 301 -20.78 -7.36 4.58
N GLU A 302 -21.14 -6.28 3.88
CA GLU A 302 -21.83 -6.28 2.58
C GLU A 302 -20.98 -5.62 1.47
N ALA A 303 -19.65 -5.57 1.63
CA ALA A 303 -18.76 -4.79 0.75
C ALA A 303 -18.69 -5.27 -0.70
N ASP A 304 -18.88 -6.57 -0.94
CA ASP A 304 -18.93 -7.20 -2.25
C ASP A 304 -20.31 -7.11 -2.91
N GLU A 305 -21.35 -6.76 -2.14
CA GLU A 305 -22.70 -6.48 -2.64
C GLU A 305 -22.88 -4.99 -2.96
N ASP A 306 -22.39 -4.08 -2.10
CA ASP A 306 -22.43 -2.63 -2.36
C ASP A 306 -21.27 -2.17 -3.25
N VAL A 307 -21.33 -2.55 -4.52
CA VAL A 307 -20.34 -2.20 -5.55
C VAL A 307 -20.91 -1.27 -6.61
N PHE A 308 -20.05 -0.53 -7.32
CA PHE A 308 -20.46 0.23 -8.51
C PHE A 308 -20.82 -0.73 -9.64
N GLU A 309 -22.03 -0.58 -10.17
CA GLU A 309 -22.41 -1.23 -11.42
C GLU A 309 -21.80 -0.47 -12.61
N PRO A 310 -20.98 -1.13 -13.44
CA PRO A 310 -20.45 -0.52 -14.65
C PRO A 310 -21.57 -0.12 -15.61
N ILE A 311 -21.47 1.09 -16.18
CA ILE A 311 -22.44 1.59 -17.18
C ILE A 311 -22.24 0.85 -18.52
N GLY A 312 -21.04 0.33 -18.78
CA GLY A 312 -20.67 -0.45 -19.95
C GLY A 312 -19.16 -0.54 -20.14
N ASP A 313 -18.74 -1.23 -21.19
CA ASP A 313 -17.33 -1.37 -21.57
C ASP A 313 -16.76 -0.07 -22.13
N HIS A 314 -15.49 0.21 -21.82
CA HIS A 314 -14.81 1.41 -22.28
C HIS A 314 -14.83 1.54 -23.82
N THR A 315 -15.16 2.74 -24.30
CA THR A 315 -15.00 3.16 -25.70
C THR A 315 -14.29 4.50 -25.80
N ASP A 316 -13.50 4.69 -26.86
CA ASP A 316 -12.77 5.94 -27.12
C ASP A 316 -13.70 7.13 -27.32
N GLU A 317 -14.84 6.92 -27.99
CA GLU A 317 -15.87 7.94 -28.22
C GLU A 317 -16.42 8.49 -26.90
N TRP A 318 -16.76 7.60 -25.96
CA TRP A 318 -17.24 8.02 -24.65
C TRP A 318 -16.18 8.84 -23.90
N TYR A 319 -14.91 8.44 -24.01
CA TYR A 319 -13.83 9.10 -23.31
C TYR A 319 -13.61 10.53 -23.77
N GLN A 320 -13.83 10.89 -25.04
CA GLN A 320 -13.65 12.26 -25.53
C GLN A 320 -14.50 13.30 -24.75
N HIS A 321 -15.61 12.87 -24.14
CA HIS A 321 -16.46 13.72 -23.31
C HIS A 321 -15.88 13.97 -21.91
N PHE A 322 -15.13 13.03 -21.36
CA PHE A 322 -14.66 13.08 -19.98
C PHE A 322 -13.63 14.19 -19.71
N PRO A 323 -12.55 14.40 -20.50
CA PRO A 323 -11.62 15.51 -20.29
C PRO A 323 -12.29 16.88 -20.34
N THR A 324 -13.33 17.03 -21.16
CA THR A 324 -14.12 18.28 -21.25
C THR A 324 -14.85 18.54 -19.93
N TRP A 325 -15.51 17.52 -19.37
CA TRP A 325 -16.12 17.61 -18.04
C TRP A 325 -15.06 17.87 -16.94
N TYR A 326 -13.94 17.12 -16.95
CA TYR A 326 -12.90 17.19 -15.92
C TYR A 326 -12.28 18.60 -15.84
N ARG A 327 -11.95 19.20 -16.99
CA ARG A 327 -11.39 20.57 -17.07
C ARG A 327 -12.41 21.66 -16.73
N GLY A 328 -13.70 21.42 -16.99
CA GLY A 328 -14.78 22.38 -16.72
C GLY A 328 -15.34 22.35 -15.29
N SER A 329 -14.90 21.41 -14.44
CA SER A 329 -15.47 21.15 -13.11
C SER A 329 -14.70 21.81 -11.95
N HIS A 330 -13.82 22.77 -12.22
CA HIS A 330 -13.00 23.47 -11.22
C HIS A 330 -13.75 24.59 -10.50
#